data_AF-A0AAD7Z735-F1
#
_entry.id   AF-A0AAD7Z735-F1
#
_cell.length_a   1.000
_cell.length_b   1.000
_cell.length_c   1.000
_cell.angle_alpha   90.00
_cell.angle_beta   90.00
_cell.angle_gamma   90.00
#
_symmetry.space_group_name_H-M   'P 1'
#
loop_
_entity.id
_entity.type
_entity.pdbx_description
1 polymer ?
#
loop_
_entity_poly.entity_id
_entity_poly.type
_entity_poly.pdbx_seq_one_letter_code
_entity_poly.pdbx_strand_id
1 'polypeptide(L)'
;MFVIGACPFGESLRNIRHHTIRNIMAEALRDYGYTVYEEVHGVATNGSNRPIDIIAFRPSSKIGMILDPIIHFETHGGQPEEVDCEKKANY
;
A
#
# COMPACT_ATOMS: atom_id res chain seq x y z
N MET A 1 -26.60 -4.18 -15.55
CA MET A 1 -25.73 -3.04 -15.89
C MET A 1 -25.51 -2.24 -14.62
N PHE A 2 -24.43 -2.52 -13.89
CA PHE A 2 -24.08 -1.76 -12.68
C PHE A 2 -23.30 -0.53 -13.12
N VAL A 3 -23.85 0.66 -12.86
CA VAL A 3 -23.11 1.91 -13.00
C VAL A 3 -22.12 1.94 -11.83
N ILE A 4 -20.85 1.67 -12.12
CA ILE A 4 -19.74 1.82 -11.18
C ILE A 4 -19.50 3.33 -11.05
N GLY A 5 -20.36 3.99 -10.27
CA GLY A 5 -20.29 5.42 -10.05
C GLY A 5 -19.01 5.74 -9.29
N ALA A 6 -18.07 6.39 -9.96
CA ALA A 6 -16.97 7.08 -9.31
C ALA A 6 -17.58 8.11 -8.34
N CYS A 7 -17.65 7.75 -7.06
CA CYS A 7 -18.14 8.62 -6.01
C CYS A 7 -16.93 9.34 -5.39
N PRO A 8 -16.77 10.65 -5.61
CA PRO A 8 -15.61 11.39 -5.12
C PRO A 8 -15.49 11.33 -3.59
N PHE A 9 -16.62 11.22 -2.90
CA PHE A 9 -16.67 11.06 -1.46
C PHE A 9 -16.13 9.70 -0.99
N GLY A 10 -16.49 8.60 -1.67
CA GLY A 10 -15.97 7.27 -1.34
C GLY A 10 -14.48 7.14 -1.58
N GLU A 11 -14.00 7.68 -2.71
CA GLU A 11 -12.57 7.79 -3.02
C GLU A 11 -11.80 8.60 -1.98
N SER A 12 -12.36 9.75 -1.57
CA SER A 12 -11.76 10.60 -0.53
C SER A 12 -11.64 9.86 0.81
N LEU A 13 -12.67 9.10 1.20
CA LEU A 13 -12.64 8.29 2.42
C LEU A 13 -11.61 7.16 2.33
N ARG A 14 -11.48 6.52 1.17
CA ARG A 14 -10.45 5.50 0.93
C ARG A 14 -9.05 6.09 1.06
N ASN A 15 -8.80 7.25 0.45
CA ASN A 15 -7.50 7.92 0.51
C ASN A 15 -7.16 8.37 1.93
N ILE A 16 -8.11 8.97 2.66
CA ILE A 16 -7.90 9.36 4.07
C ILE A 16 -7.52 8.14 4.91
N ARG A 17 -8.23 7.02 4.75
CA ARG A 17 -7.91 5.78 5.47
C ARG A 17 -6.56 5.22 5.08
N HIS A 18 -6.23 5.26 3.79
CA HIS A 18 -4.95 4.80 3.26
C HIS A 18 -3.80 5.56 3.91
N HIS A 19 -3.87 6.89 3.92
CA HIS A 19 -2.91 7.72 4.62
C HIS A 19 -2.85 7.43 6.13
N THR A 20 -3.99 7.26 6.80
CA THR A 20 -4.03 6.94 8.24
C THR A 20 -3.34 5.61 8.54
N ILE A 21 -3.68 4.53 7.81
CA ILE A 21 -3.06 3.21 8.04
C ILE A 21 -1.58 3.25 7.70
N ARG A 22 -1.19 3.92 6.61
CA ARG A 22 0.21 4.07 6.24
C ARG A 22 1.02 4.73 7.35
N ASN A 23 0.53 5.85 7.89
CA ASN A 23 1.20 6.57 8.97
C ASN A 23 1.34 5.69 10.21
N ILE A 24 0.29 4.97 10.61
CA ILE A 24 0.32 4.03 11.75
C ILE A 24 1.36 2.92 11.54
N MET A 25 1.41 2.33 10.34
CA MET A 25 2.39 1.31 10.01
C MET A 25 3.82 1.87 10.03
N ALA A 26 4.02 3.07 9.49
CA ALA A 26 5.31 3.73 9.46
C ALA A 26 5.82 4.06 10.87
N GLU A 27 4.96 4.58 11.75
CA GLU A 27 5.27 4.82 13.17
C GLU A 27 5.64 3.52 13.89
N ALA A 28 4.82 2.47 13.75
CA ALA A 28 5.12 1.17 14.35
C ALA A 28 6.49 0.64 13.90
N LEU A 29 6.79 0.70 12.59
CA LEU A 29 8.08 0.25 12.06
C LEU A 29 9.26 1.06 12.60
N ARG A 30 9.10 2.38 12.77
CA ARG A 30 10.11 3.24 13.41
C ARG A 30 10.34 2.83 14.87
N ASP A 31 9.29 2.54 15.62
CA ASP A 31 9.37 2.07 17.02
C ASP A 31 10.08 0.71 17.12
N TYR A 32 9.90 -0.16 16.13
CA TYR A 32 10.65 -1.43 16.01
C TYR A 32 12.11 -1.25 15.56
N GLY A 33 12.58 -0.01 15.34
CA GLY A 33 13.95 0.32 14.99
C GLY A 33 14.27 0.17 13.50
N TYR A 34 13.26 0.27 12.63
CA TYR A 34 13.46 0.39 11.18
C TYR A 34 13.61 1.86 10.79
N THR A 35 14.45 2.11 9.78
CA THR A 35 14.42 3.36 9.03
C THR A 35 13.31 3.26 8.00
N VAL A 36 12.37 4.20 8.03
CA VAL A 36 11.15 4.18 7.22
C VAL A 36 11.06 5.42 6.36
N TYR A 37 10.84 5.21 5.06
CA TYR A 37 10.53 6.25 4.08
C TYR A 37 9.12 6.02 3.56
N GLU A 38 8.34 7.09 3.48
CA GLU A 38 6.95 7.06 3.00
C GLU A 38 6.85 7.75 1.64
N GLU A 39 5.91 7.31 0.80
CA GLU A 39 5.54 8.00 -0.44
C GLU A 39 6.71 8.16 -1.44
N VAL A 40 7.54 7.12 -1.52
CA VAL A 40 8.78 7.13 -2.31
C VAL A 40 8.48 6.86 -3.78
N HIS A 41 9.11 7.61 -4.68
CA HIS A 41 9.00 7.33 -6.11
C HIS A 41 10.01 6.25 -6.50
N GLY A 42 9.52 5.08 -6.90
CA GLY A 42 10.33 3.98 -7.42
C GLY A 42 10.36 3.97 -8.95
N VAL A 43 11.46 3.53 -9.53
CA VAL A 43 11.56 3.24 -10.97
C VAL A 43 11.46 1.74 -11.15
N ALA A 44 10.42 1.29 -11.84
CA ALA A 44 10.26 -0.12 -12.20
C ALA A 44 11.27 -0.53 -13.29
N THR A 45 11.46 -1.83 -13.48
CA THR A 45 12.41 -2.39 -14.47
C THR A 45 12.14 -1.96 -15.91
N ASN A 46 10.89 -1.61 -16.22
CA ASN A 46 10.47 -1.09 -17.52
C ASN A 46 10.61 0.44 -17.66
N GLY A 47 11.21 1.12 -16.67
CA GLY A 47 11.38 2.57 -16.64
C GLY A 47 10.14 3.35 -16.22
N SER A 48 9.05 2.69 -15.81
CA SER A 48 7.87 3.39 -15.28
C SER A 48 8.10 3.89 -13.85
N ASN A 49 7.67 5.12 -13.58
CA ASN A 49 7.62 5.65 -12.22
C ASN A 49 6.41 5.06 -11.50
N ARG A 50 6.65 4.38 -10.38
CA ARG A 50 5.60 3.83 -9.52
C ARG A 50 5.77 4.39 -8.11
N PRO A 51 4.73 5.03 -7.55
CA PRO A 51 4.77 5.42 -6.15
C PRO A 51 4.78 4.16 -5.28
N ILE A 52 5.62 4.19 -4.25
CA ILE A 52 5.73 3.16 -3.23
C ILE A 52 5.27 3.78 -1.92
N ASP A 53 4.32 3.14 -1.25
CA ASP A 53 3.76 3.67 -0.01
C ASP A 53 4.79 3.71 1.11
N ILE A 54 5.46 2.59 1.39
CA ILE A 54 6.44 2.50 2.47
C ILE A 54 7.65 1.67 2.04
N ILE A 55 8.85 2.21 2.29
CA ILE A 55 10.11 1.48 2.27
C ILE A 55 10.66 1.45 3.69
N ALA A 56 10.83 0.26 4.24
CA ALA A 56 11.39 0.06 5.56
C ALA A 56 12.63 -0.82 5.48
N PHE A 57 13.74 -0.38 6.08
CA PHE A 57 14.93 -1.20 6.20
C PHE A 57 15.54 -1.04 7.58
N ARG A 58 16.15 -2.10 8.09
CA ARG A 58 16.82 -2.06 9.38
C ARG A 58 18.31 -1.80 9.15
N PRO A 59 18.91 -0.74 9.73
CA PRO A 59 20.32 -0.40 9.46
C PRO A 59 21.31 -1.53 9.78
N SER A 60 20.97 -2.38 10.77
CA SER A 60 21.78 -3.54 11.16
C SER A 60 21.57 -4.78 10.30
N SER A 61 20.62 -4.75 9.35
CA SER A 61 20.26 -5.88 8.48
C SER A 61 20.42 -5.51 7.02
N LYS A 62 20.74 -6.50 6.18
CA LYS A 62 20.73 -6.34 4.71
C LYS A 62 19.34 -6.54 4.10
N ILE A 63 18.31 -6.62 4.94
CA ILE A 63 16.93 -6.88 4.53
C ILE A 63 16.16 -5.57 4.56
N GLY A 64 15.62 -5.20 3.39
CA GLY A 64 14.63 -4.14 3.23
C GLY A 64 13.29 -4.73 2.84
N MET A 65 12.22 -4.04 3.20
CA MET A 65 10.85 -4.38 2.91
C MET A 65 10.20 -3.21 2.16
N ILE A 66 9.47 -3.55 1.11
CA ILE A 66 8.58 -2.63 0.42
C ILE A 66 7.16 -3.03 0.84
N LEU A 67 6.41 -2.09 1.40
CA LEU A 67 5.04 -2.31 1.84
C LEU A 67 4.12 -1.38 1.07
N ASP A 68 3.08 -1.99 0.50
CA ASP A 68 2.04 -1.34 -0.30
C ASP A 68 0.67 -1.76 0.26
N PRO A 69 0.20 -1.14 1.35
CA PRO A 69 -1.04 -1.49 2.00
C PRO A 69 -2.23 -1.11 1.11
N ILE A 70 -3.02 -2.12 0.73
CA ILE A 70 -4.30 -1.90 0.06
C ILE A 70 -5.42 -1.95 1.09
N ILE A 71 -6.26 -0.92 1.10
CA ILE A 71 -7.47 -0.88 1.92
C ILE A 71 -8.68 -1.14 1.02
N HIS A 72 -9.29 -2.29 1.23
CA HIS A 72 -10.61 -2.58 0.71
C HIS A 72 -11.63 -2.67 1.84
N PHE A 73 -12.86 -2.27 1.53
CA PHE A 73 -13.99 -2.65 2.35
C PHE A 73 -14.33 -4.10 2.02
N GLU A 74 -14.38 -4.94 3.05
CA GLU A 74 -14.85 -6.31 2.90
C GLU A 74 -16.31 -6.30 2.45
N THR A 75 -16.54 -6.91 1.30
CA THR A 75 -17.87 -7.13 0.70
C THR A 75 -18.29 -8.59 0.86
N HIS A 76 -17.31 -9.51 0.93
CA HIS A 76 -17.50 -10.94 1.08
C HIS A 76 -16.18 -11.63 1.51
N GLY A 77 -16.28 -12.85 2.02
CA GLY A 77 -15.14 -13.56 2.64
C GLY A 77 -14.04 -14.05 1.69
N GLY A 78 -14.29 -14.13 0.37
CA GLY A 78 -13.29 -14.54 -0.64
C GLY A 78 -12.52 -13.38 -1.27
N GLN A 79 -12.85 -12.15 -0.88
CA GLN A 79 -12.20 -10.94 -1.39
C GLN A 79 -10.68 -10.88 -1.11
N PRO A 80 -10.16 -11.37 0.04
CA PRO A 80 -8.72 -11.37 0.29
C PRO A 80 -7.93 -12.15 -0.78
N GLU A 81 -8.41 -13.33 -1.18
CA GLU A 81 -7.77 -14.17 -2.19
C GLU A 81 -7.84 -13.55 -3.59
N GLU A 82 -8.97 -12.93 -3.94
CA GLU A 82 -9.14 -12.21 -5.20
C GLU A 82 -8.13 -11.06 -5.32
N VAL A 83 -7.98 -10.26 -4.26
CA VAL A 83 -7.04 -9.12 -4.22
C VAL A 83 -5.58 -9.60 -4.31
N ASP A 84 -5.23 -10.71 -3.66
CA ASP A 84 -3.88 -11.30 -3.78
C ASP A 84 -3.58 -11.77 -5.20
N CYS A 85 -4.55 -12.42 -5.86
CA CYS A 85 -4.41 -12.85 -7.25
C CYS A 85 -4.25 -11.66 -8.20
N GLU A 86 -5.05 -10.60 -8.02
CA GLU A 86 -4.92 -9.37 -8.80
C GLU A 86 -3.56 -8.69 -8.61
N LYS A 87 -3.06 -8.63 -7.36
CA LYS A 87 -1.73 -8.07 -7.06
C LYS A 87 -0.62 -8.82 -7.79
N LYS A 88 -0.61 -10.15 -7.73
CA LYS A 88 0.41 -10.98 -8.39
C LYS A 88 0.39 -10.86 -9.91
N ALA A 89 -0.72 -10.44 -10.51
CA ALA A 89 -0.79 -10.18 -11.94
C ALA A 89 -0.19 -8.80 -12.33
N ASN A 90 -0.19 -7.84 -11.40
CA ASN A 90 0.19 -6.44 -11.65
C ASN A 90 1.63 -6.10 -11.22
N TYR A 91 2.27 -6.94 -10.41
CA TYR A 91 3.64 -6.81 -9.90
C TYR A 91 4.49 -8.01 -10.30
#